data_AF-A0A5F2B426-F1
#
_entry.id   AF-A0A5F2B426-F1
#
_cell.length_a   1.000
_cell.length_b   1.000
_cell.length_c   1.000
_cell.angle_alpha   90.00
_cell.angle_beta   90.00
_cell.angle_gamma   90.00
#
_symmetry.space_group_name_H-M   'P 1'
#
loop_
_entity.id
_entity.type
_entity.pdbx_description
1 polymer ?
#
loop_
_entity_poly.entity_id
_entity_poly.type
_entity_poly.pdbx_seq_one_letter_code
_entity_poly.pdbx_strand_id
1 'polypeptide(L)'
;AADHVLIPIQTRAFSVQGLKDLHSTILKIKKKANPSLNLLGAVLNQYEDARALAGLADAIRKYFEVFNTVVYRRESIPQAQAKKKLLGEYDGKAMQMFSSLADELIERISNG
;
A
#
# COMPACT_ATOMS: atom_id res chain seq x y z
N ALA A 1 4.80 5.30 -18.98
CA ALA A 1 5.27 4.39 -17.90
C ALA A 1 5.19 5.14 -16.58
N ALA A 2 5.24 4.45 -15.44
CA ALA A 2 5.26 5.10 -14.12
C ALA A 2 6.70 5.35 -13.64
N ASP A 3 6.92 6.43 -12.90
CA ASP A 3 8.22 6.71 -12.25
C ASP A 3 8.33 6.01 -10.90
N HIS A 4 7.19 5.81 -10.23
CA HIS A 4 7.13 5.27 -8.87
C HIS A 4 6.11 4.13 -8.75
N VAL A 5 6.35 3.21 -7.82
CA VAL A 5 5.44 2.10 -7.49
C VAL A 5 5.15 2.05 -6.00
N LEU A 6 3.86 2.10 -5.66
CA LEU A 6 3.29 1.79 -4.35
C LEU A 6 2.57 0.44 -4.43
N ILE A 7 2.79 -0.44 -3.45
CA ILE A 7 2.22 -1.79 -3.43
C ILE A 7 1.17 -1.91 -2.32
N PRO A 8 -0.14 -1.92 -2.61
CA PRO A 8 -1.16 -2.21 -1.61
C PRO A 8 -1.23 -3.71 -1.32
N ILE A 9 -0.91 -4.11 -0.09
CA ILE A 9 -0.98 -5.50 0.35
C ILE A 9 -2.25 -5.74 1.15
N GLN A 10 -3.10 -6.63 0.65
CA GLN A 10 -4.28 -7.10 1.34
C GLN A 10 -4.00 -8.41 2.07
N THR A 11 -4.43 -8.50 3.32
CA THR A 11 -3.93 -9.53 4.24
C THR A 11 -4.68 -10.85 4.14
N ARG A 12 -5.89 -10.83 3.62
CA ARG A 12 -6.70 -12.04 3.34
C ARG A 12 -6.12 -12.92 2.23
N ALA A 13 -5.31 -12.35 1.33
CA ALA A 13 -4.69 -13.05 0.20
C ALA A 13 -3.16 -13.21 0.40
N PHE A 14 -2.69 -13.07 1.64
CA PHE A 14 -1.26 -13.03 1.94
C PHE A 14 -0.55 -14.33 1.55
N SER A 15 0.44 -14.21 0.65
CA SER A 15 1.36 -15.28 0.26
C SER A 15 2.78 -14.73 0.17
N VAL A 16 3.69 -15.28 0.97
CA VAL A 16 5.11 -14.91 0.95
C VAL A 16 5.72 -15.15 -0.42
N GLN A 17 5.33 -16.24 -1.10
CA GLN A 17 5.79 -16.55 -2.45
C GLN A 17 5.35 -15.47 -3.46
N GLY A 18 4.09 -15.00 -3.36
CA GLY A 18 3.59 -13.92 -4.20
C GLY A 18 4.35 -12.61 -4.04
N LEU A 19 4.77 -12.26 -2.81
CA LEU A 19 5.60 -11.08 -2.55
C LEU A 19 6.98 -11.19 -3.20
N LYS A 20 7.61 -12.36 -3.08
CA LYS A 20 8.91 -12.64 -3.71
C LYS A 20 8.82 -12.52 -5.23
N ASP A 21 7.79 -13.09 -5.83
CA ASP A 21 7.59 -13.08 -7.28
C ASP A 21 7.28 -11.67 -7.79
N LEU A 22 6.48 -10.89 -7.06
CA LEU A 22 6.22 -9.50 -7.36
C LEU A 22 7.49 -8.65 -7.29
N HIS A 23 8.28 -8.79 -6.22
CA HIS A 23 9.54 -8.06 -6.06
C HIS A 23 10.52 -8.38 -7.20
N SER A 24 10.68 -9.67 -7.52
CA SER A 24 11.51 -10.12 -8.66
C SER A 24 11.04 -9.53 -9.99
N THR A 25 9.73 -9.45 -10.19
CA THR A 25 9.13 -8.88 -11.40
C THR A 25 9.42 -7.39 -11.52
N ILE A 26 9.23 -6.61 -10.45
CA ILE A 26 9.52 -5.18 -10.41
C ILE A 26 11.01 -4.93 -10.69
N LEU A 27 11.92 -5.71 -10.08
CA LEU A 27 13.35 -5.59 -10.35
C LEU A 27 13.73 -5.90 -11.80
N LYS A 28 13.09 -6.89 -12.43
CA LYS A 28 13.28 -7.19 -13.85
C LYS A 28 12.82 -6.04 -14.74
N ILE A 29 11.65 -5.46 -14.44
CA ILE A 29 11.11 -4.30 -15.16
C ILE A 29 12.07 -3.11 -15.01
N LYS A 30 12.52 -2.80 -13.78
CA LYS A 30 13.49 -1.75 -13.51
C LYS A 30 14.76 -1.96 -14.35
N LYS A 31 15.34 -3.16 -14.32
CA LYS A 31 16.59 -3.46 -15.03
C LYS A 31 16.48 -3.38 -16.56
N LYS A 32 15.35 -3.83 -17.14
CA LYS A 32 15.24 -4.03 -18.59
C LYS A 32 14.47 -2.95 -19.33
N ALA A 33 13.40 -2.44 -18.73
CA ALA A 33 12.41 -1.62 -19.41
C ALA A 33 12.27 -0.21 -18.82
N ASN A 34 12.53 -0.03 -17.53
CA ASN A 34 12.36 1.27 -16.87
C ASN A 34 13.41 1.50 -15.76
N PRO A 35 14.68 1.81 -16.10
CA PRO A 35 15.75 2.00 -15.12
C PRO A 35 15.48 3.07 -14.06
N SER A 36 14.68 4.09 -14.38
CA SER A 36 14.27 5.15 -13.45
C SER A 36 13.13 4.76 -12.52
N LEU A 37 12.59 3.53 -12.61
CA LEU A 37 11.50 3.07 -11.74
C LEU A 37 11.94 3.02 -10.27
N ASN A 38 11.26 3.76 -9.42
CA ASN A 38 11.50 3.79 -7.98
C ASN A 38 10.40 3.04 -7.22
N LEU A 39 10.82 2.13 -6.36
CA LEU A 39 9.91 1.35 -5.52
C LEU A 39 9.75 2.07 -4.19
N LEU A 40 8.59 2.66 -3.95
CA LEU A 40 8.29 3.43 -2.73
C LEU A 40 8.05 2.53 -1.52
N GLY A 41 7.56 1.30 -1.78
CA GLY A 41 7.28 0.31 -0.75
C GLY A 41 5.86 -0.23 -0.79
N ALA A 42 5.47 -0.88 0.31
CA ALA A 42 4.21 -1.56 0.49
C ALA A 42 3.37 -0.91 1.59
N VAL A 43 2.09 -0.66 1.29
CA VAL A 43 1.09 -0.21 2.26
C VAL A 43 0.21 -1.37 2.67
N LEU A 44 0.01 -1.54 3.98
CA LEU A 44 -0.92 -2.51 4.52
C LEU A 44 -2.35 -1.99 4.32
N ASN A 45 -3.14 -2.69 3.50
CA ASN A 45 -4.43 -2.24 3.02
C ASN A 45 -5.57 -3.18 3.42
N GLN A 46 -6.74 -2.59 3.69
CA GLN A 46 -7.94 -3.26 4.17
C GLN A 46 -7.68 -4.16 5.39
N TYR A 47 -6.88 -3.67 6.32
CA TYR A 47 -6.46 -4.47 7.47
C TYR A 47 -7.52 -4.58 8.56
N GLU A 48 -7.68 -5.76 9.17
CA GLU A 48 -8.78 -6.05 10.12
C GLU A 48 -8.31 -6.26 11.57
N ASP A 49 -7.10 -6.80 11.82
CA ASP A 49 -6.67 -7.17 13.18
C ASP A 49 -5.29 -6.61 13.54
N ALA A 50 -5.25 -5.50 14.29
CA ALA A 50 -4.01 -4.88 14.75
C ALA A 50 -3.01 -5.83 15.45
N ARG A 51 -3.48 -6.95 16.04
CA ARG A 51 -2.60 -7.89 16.77
C ARG A 51 -1.65 -8.68 15.86
N ALA A 52 -2.05 -8.94 14.61
CA ALA A 52 -1.21 -9.67 13.66
C ALA A 52 -0.33 -8.73 12.80
N LEU A 53 -0.37 -7.41 13.07
CA LEU A 53 0.19 -6.40 12.18
C LEU A 53 1.71 -6.49 12.11
N ALA A 54 2.34 -6.65 13.28
CA ALA A 54 3.78 -6.70 13.40
C ALA A 54 4.37 -7.87 12.61
N GLY A 55 3.86 -9.09 12.82
CA GLY A 55 4.38 -10.27 12.13
C GLY A 55 4.19 -10.21 10.62
N LEU A 56 3.07 -9.66 10.15
CA LEU A 56 2.85 -9.45 8.73
C LEU A 56 3.79 -8.39 8.15
N ALA A 57 3.93 -7.24 8.82
CA ALA A 57 4.84 -6.18 8.40
C ALA A 57 6.27 -6.72 8.29
N ASP A 58 6.72 -7.52 9.26
CA ASP A 58 8.05 -8.12 9.27
C ASP A 58 8.27 -9.10 8.12
N ALA A 59 7.23 -9.84 7.72
CA ALA A 59 7.31 -10.70 6.56
C ALA A 59 7.43 -9.91 5.24
N ILE A 60 6.77 -8.76 5.14
CA ILE A 60 6.81 -7.89 3.96
C ILE A 60 8.13 -7.12 3.88
N ARG A 61 8.68 -6.68 5.03
CA ARG A 61 9.97 -5.98 5.15
C ARG A 61 11.14 -6.73 4.54
N LYS A 62 11.01 -8.05 4.36
CA LYS A 62 12.01 -8.88 3.65
C LYS A 62 12.12 -8.58 2.15
N TYR A 63 11.11 -7.93 1.57
CA TYR A 63 11.02 -7.68 0.13
C TYR A 63 10.76 -6.21 -0.22
N PHE A 64 10.06 -5.48 0.64
CA PHE A 64 9.65 -4.10 0.39
C PHE A 64 9.80 -3.26 1.65
N GLU A 65 10.21 -2.01 1.49
CA GLU A 65 9.99 -1.00 2.54
C GLU A 65 8.50 -0.93 2.87
N VAL A 66 8.15 -0.81 4.14
CA VAL A 66 6.74 -0.80 4.57
C VAL A 66 6.34 0.61 4.96
N PHE A 67 5.16 1.05 4.51
CA PHE A 67 4.55 2.31 4.92
C PHE A 67 4.20 2.27 6.41
N ASN A 68 4.44 3.37 7.10
CA ASN A 68 4.01 3.55 8.48
C ASN A 68 2.48 3.63 8.55
N THR A 69 1.88 4.23 7.53
CA THR A 69 0.42 4.31 7.40
C THR A 69 -0.18 2.94 7.11
N VAL A 70 -1.23 2.60 7.85
CA VAL A 70 -2.05 1.40 7.64
C VAL A 70 -3.47 1.82 7.27
N VAL A 71 -3.98 1.29 6.17
CA VAL A 71 -5.37 1.49 5.77
C VAL A 71 -6.20 0.33 6.33
N TYR A 72 -6.93 0.60 7.42
CA TYR A 72 -7.83 -0.39 8.01
C TYR A 72 -9.09 -0.58 7.18
N ARG A 73 -9.69 -1.76 7.27
CA ARG A 73 -10.97 -2.03 6.65
C ARG A 73 -12.05 -1.17 7.29
N ARG A 74 -12.82 -0.50 6.44
CA ARG A 74 -14.01 0.26 6.82
C ARG A 74 -15.12 -0.09 5.84
N GLU A 75 -16.28 -0.49 6.35
CA GLU A 75 -17.45 -0.78 5.51
C GLU A 75 -17.95 0.46 4.76
N SER A 76 -17.62 1.66 5.24
CA SER A 76 -17.89 2.94 4.59
C SER A 76 -17.19 3.11 3.25
N ILE A 77 -16.01 2.52 3.05
CA ILE A 77 -15.23 2.65 1.79
C ILE A 77 -16.00 2.07 0.59
N PRO A 78 -16.37 0.77 0.57
CA PRO A 78 -17.13 0.22 -0.54
C PRO A 78 -18.52 0.84 -0.68
N GLN A 79 -19.15 1.30 0.42
CA GLN A 79 -20.44 1.98 0.37
C GLN A 79 -20.35 3.35 -0.32
N ALA A 80 -19.33 4.16 0.00
CA ALA A 80 -19.10 5.45 -0.64
C ALA A 80 -18.84 5.27 -2.14
N GLN A 81 -18.04 4.27 -2.52
CA GLN A 81 -17.78 3.90 -3.91
C GLN A 81 -19.07 3.50 -4.65
N ALA A 82 -19.87 2.60 -4.08
CA ALA A 82 -21.13 2.14 -4.67
C ALA A 82 -22.12 3.28 -4.91
N LYS A 83 -22.14 4.27 -4.00
CA LYS A 83 -23.00 5.45 -4.08
C LYS A 83 -22.38 6.61 -4.87
N LYS A 84 -21.17 6.44 -5.41
CA LYS A 84 -20.42 7.46 -6.18
C LYS A 84 -20.27 8.79 -5.45
N LYS A 85 -20.06 8.73 -4.13
CA LYS A 85 -19.89 9.91 -3.28
C LYS A 85 -18.48 9.94 -2.70
N LEU A 86 -18.04 11.12 -2.25
CA LEU A 86 -16.74 11.28 -1.63
C LEU A 86 -16.67 10.50 -0.32
N LEU A 87 -15.54 9.83 -0.06
CA LEU A 87 -15.36 9.07 1.18
C LEU A 87 -15.49 9.96 2.43
N GLY A 88 -15.00 11.20 2.35
CA GLY A 88 -15.12 12.18 3.42
C GLY A 88 -16.56 12.53 3.82
N GLU A 89 -17.53 12.37 2.91
CA GLU A 89 -18.96 12.58 3.22
C GLU A 89 -19.56 11.41 4.04
N TYR A 90 -18.95 10.23 4.00
CA TYR A 90 -19.42 9.04 4.72
C TYR A 90 -18.67 8.82 6.02
N ASP A 91 -17.36 9.00 5.97
CA ASP A 91 -16.46 8.58 7.03
C ASP A 91 -15.18 9.41 6.99
N GLY A 92 -15.19 10.51 7.74
CA GLY A 92 -14.02 11.37 7.90
C GLY A 92 -12.79 10.64 8.45
N LYS A 93 -12.98 9.59 9.26
CA LYS A 93 -11.85 8.77 9.77
C LYS A 93 -11.26 7.90 8.66
N ALA A 94 -12.10 7.33 7.79
CA ALA A 94 -11.61 6.61 6.62
C ALA A 94 -10.85 7.54 5.68
N MET A 95 -11.38 8.74 5.44
CA MET A 95 -10.70 9.77 4.66
C MET A 95 -9.34 10.14 5.28
N GLN A 96 -9.28 10.31 6.60
CA GLN A 96 -8.04 10.65 7.30
C GLN A 96 -6.92 9.62 7.09
N MET A 97 -7.24 8.31 7.06
CA MET A 97 -6.24 7.28 6.75
C MET A 97 -5.64 7.45 5.35
N PHE A 98 -6.46 7.82 4.35
CA PHE A 98 -5.97 8.10 3.00
C PHE A 98 -5.20 9.41 2.91
N SER A 99 -5.58 10.43 3.69
CA SER A 99 -4.81 11.67 3.82
C SER A 99 -3.42 11.40 4.39
N SER A 100 -3.31 10.65 5.49
CA SER A 100 -2.01 10.27 6.06
C SER A 100 -1.17 9.44 5.09
N LEU A 101 -1.79 8.55 4.32
CA LEU A 101 -1.09 7.78 3.29
C LEU A 101 -0.58 8.70 2.17
N ALA A 102 -1.37 9.71 1.77
CA ALA A 102 -0.96 10.67 0.76
C ALA A 102 0.20 11.54 1.25
N ASP A 103 0.19 11.97 2.51
CA ASP A 103 1.29 12.74 3.10
C ASP A 103 2.60 11.93 3.11
N GLU A 104 2.55 10.68 3.60
CA GLU A 104 3.72 9.79 3.60
C GLU A 104 4.19 9.46 2.18
N LEU A 105 3.27 9.33 1.22
CA LEU A 105 3.61 9.11 -0.18
C LEU A 105 4.42 10.27 -0.77
N ILE A 106 3.98 11.50 -0.51
CA ILE A 106 4.66 12.72 -0.99
C ILE A 106 6.05 12.83 -0.36
N GLU A 107 6.16 12.54 0.94
CA GLU A 107 7.45 12.53 1.63
C GLU A 107 8.43 11.53 1.00
N ARG A 108 7.98 10.30 0.74
CA ARG A 108 8.84 9.27 0.11
C ARG A 108 9.24 9.60 -1.32
N ILE A 109 8.35 10.21 -2.10
CA ILE A 109 8.69 10.68 -3.46
C ILE A 109 9.73 11.80 -3.41
N SER A 110 9.64 12.69 -2.41
CA SER A 110 10.57 13.84 -2.30
C SER A 110 11.96 13.43 -1.80
N ASN A 111 12.05 12.32 -1.07
CA ASN A 111 13.29 11.81 -0.49
C ASN A 111 14.05 10.80 -1.38
N GLY A 112 13.48 10.40 -2.53
CA GLY A 112 14.02 9.38 -3.44
C GLY A 112 14.49 9.93 -4.78
#